data_AF-A0AAD0AS82-F1
#
_entry.id   AF-A0AAD0AS82-F1
#
_cell.length_a   1.000
_cell.length_b   1.000
_cell.length_c   1.000
_cell.angle_alpha   90.00
_cell.angle_beta   90.00
_cell.angle_gamma   90.00
#
_symmetry.space_group_name_H-M   'P 1'
#
loop_
_entity.id
_entity.type
_entity.pdbx_description
1 polymer ?
#
loop_
_entity_poly.entity_id
_entity_poly.type
_entity_poly.pdbx_seq_one_letter_code
_entity_poly.pdbx_strand_id
1 'polypeptide(L)'
;MMKVITKKINNTDEYSITRYSISGIILKTIIFLILYIICAYLGMFHFEEISLSKIIKFVIGSFPFFIFLYLEVILGSSKEILVIKENNLILKKYILFFCYYSKTLKLEDIREIYYEKIPCKDYPILFFPIDLLKNIKFRVKENEFEDKMYAFGYKLSEHESAEITNEIEEYIKVENVEKENLSEKYNYPLDERYNYILNKILDEEKLFISEKDNNFIINGDSEAIKDLEISKDMNFEEIDFYVFYVNYLSKKEYENKKVLVGYNGIDGKEVTMSKFKEDINEIRDSRSTFKN
;
A
#
# COMPACT_ATOMS: atom_id res chain seq x y z
N MET A 1 -15.46 -1.06 20.81
CA MET A 1 -14.00 -1.13 20.70
C MET A 1 -13.63 -1.12 19.22
N MET A 2 -12.84 -0.14 18.78
CA MET A 2 -12.27 -0.14 17.43
C MET A 2 -11.26 -1.29 17.34
N LYS A 3 -11.24 -2.01 16.20
CA LYS A 3 -10.26 -3.07 15.97
C LYS A 3 -9.31 -2.59 14.87
N VAL A 4 -8.02 -2.62 15.18
CA VAL A 4 -6.97 -2.61 14.18
C VAL A 4 -6.74 -4.07 13.80
N ILE A 5 -6.80 -4.37 12.50
CA ILE A 5 -6.44 -5.68 11.97
C ILE A 5 -5.31 -5.47 11.00
N THR A 6 -4.12 -5.93 11.39
CA THR A 6 -2.99 -6.07 10.49
C THR A 6 -3.15 -7.39 9.76
N LYS A 7 -3.19 -7.34 8.42
CA LYS A 7 -3.22 -8.54 7.59
C LYS A 7 -2.05 -8.46 6.62
N LYS A 8 -1.03 -9.27 6.89
CA LYS A 8 0.02 -9.58 5.92
C LYS A 8 -0.57 -10.52 4.87
N ILE A 9 -0.47 -10.17 3.60
CA ILE A 9 -0.88 -11.07 2.51
C ILE A 9 0.29 -12.02 2.29
N ASN A 10 0.11 -13.29 2.66
CA ASN A 10 1.15 -14.29 2.43
C ASN A 10 1.39 -14.43 0.91
N ASN A 11 2.67 -14.39 0.51
CA ASN A 11 3.21 -14.54 -0.85
C ASN A 11 3.42 -13.26 -1.69
N THR A 12 3.31 -12.08 -1.09
CA THR A 12 3.72 -10.79 -1.70
C THR A 12 4.30 -9.90 -0.61
N ASP A 13 5.28 -9.04 -0.89
CA ASP A 13 5.78 -7.99 0.05
C ASP A 13 4.73 -6.90 0.35
N GLU A 14 3.45 -7.24 0.16
CA GLU A 14 2.29 -6.40 0.34
C GLU A 14 1.65 -6.66 1.70
N TYR A 15 1.56 -5.62 2.51
CA TYR A 15 0.89 -5.68 3.80
C TYR A 15 -0.18 -4.60 3.91
N SER A 16 -1.28 -4.92 4.58
CA SER A 16 -2.39 -3.98 4.76
C SER A 16 -2.78 -3.86 6.23
N ILE A 17 -2.81 -2.63 6.71
CA ILE A 17 -3.32 -2.27 8.03
C ILE A 17 -4.73 -1.73 7.82
N THR A 18 -5.72 -2.51 8.24
CA THR A 18 -7.12 -2.14 8.13
C THR A 18 -7.64 -1.72 9.50
N ARG A 19 -8.08 -0.47 9.60
CA ARG A 19 -8.81 0.03 10.76
C ARG A 19 -10.30 0.09 10.43
N TYR A 20 -11.12 -0.65 11.18
CA TYR A 20 -12.57 -0.53 11.09
C TYR A 20 -13.25 -0.84 12.41
N SER A 21 -14.49 -0.37 12.57
CA SER A 21 -15.34 -0.75 13.70
C SER A 21 -16.76 -1.05 13.24
N ILE A 22 -16.95 -2.24 12.66
CA ILE A 22 -18.27 -2.71 12.25
C ILE A 22 -19.21 -2.82 13.47
N SER A 23 -18.71 -3.37 14.58
CA SER A 23 -19.48 -3.48 15.83
C SER A 23 -19.78 -2.10 16.47
N GLY A 24 -18.88 -1.13 16.30
CA GLY A 24 -19.08 0.24 16.76
C GLY A 24 -20.19 0.96 16.01
N ILE A 25 -20.28 0.79 14.68
CA ILE A 25 -21.35 1.38 13.86
C ILE A 25 -22.71 0.85 14.28
N ILE A 26 -22.85 -0.47 14.38
CA ILE A 26 -24.13 -1.13 14.66
C ILE A 26 -24.62 -0.71 16.05
N LEU A 27 -23.76 -0.80 17.07
CA LEU A 27 -24.13 -0.43 18.43
C LEU A 27 -24.49 1.06 18.54
N LYS A 28 -23.69 1.97 17.97
CA LYS A 28 -23.97 3.41 17.98
C LYS A 28 -25.28 3.73 17.24
N THR A 29 -25.53 3.07 16.10
CA THR A 29 -26.78 3.24 15.34
C THR A 29 -28.00 2.83 16.17
N ILE A 30 -27.93 1.69 16.87
CA ILE A 30 -29.01 1.23 17.76
C ILE A 30 -29.26 2.23 18.89
N ILE A 31 -28.20 2.71 19.56
CA ILE A 31 -28.31 3.70 20.64
C ILE A 31 -28.93 5.00 20.15
N PHE A 32 -28.51 5.51 18.98
CA PHE A 32 -29.08 6.73 18.41
C PHE A 32 -30.54 6.57 18.00
N LEU A 33 -30.93 5.41 17.48
CA LEU A 33 -32.33 5.13 17.15
C LEU A 33 -33.20 5.13 18.42
N ILE A 34 -32.74 4.50 19.50
CA ILE A 34 -33.43 4.50 20.80
C ILE A 34 -33.53 5.94 21.34
N LEU A 35 -32.44 6.70 21.31
CA LEU A 35 -32.41 8.08 21.78
C LEU A 35 -33.40 8.95 20.99
N TYR A 36 -33.46 8.80 19.66
CA TYR A 36 -34.42 9.51 18.82
C TYR A 36 -35.87 9.18 19.18
N ILE A 37 -36.18 7.91 19.43
CA ILE A 37 -37.52 7.49 19.86
C ILE A 37 -37.89 8.13 21.21
N ILE A 38 -36.96 8.16 22.17
CA ILE A 38 -37.17 8.82 23.47
C ILE A 38 -37.37 10.33 23.30
N CYS A 39 -36.52 11.00 22.52
CA CYS A 39 -36.64 12.43 22.25
C CYS A 39 -37.95 12.76 21.53
N ALA A 40 -38.37 11.92 20.59
CA ALA A 40 -39.65 12.08 19.90
C ALA A 40 -40.83 11.89 20.85
N TYR A 41 -40.77 10.89 21.75
CA TYR A 41 -41.78 10.67 22.76
C TYR A 41 -41.89 11.86 23.73
N LEU A 42 -40.76 12.36 24.25
CA LEU A 42 -40.72 13.52 25.13
C LEU A 42 -41.20 14.81 24.45
N GLY A 43 -40.79 15.04 23.19
CA GLY A 43 -41.26 16.19 22.41
C GLY A 43 -42.76 16.15 22.13
N MET A 44 -43.34 14.95 22.04
CA MET A 44 -44.78 14.74 21.87
C MET A 44 -45.57 14.83 23.17
N PHE A 45 -44.94 14.69 24.34
CA PHE A 45 -45.60 14.70 25.66
C PHE A 45 -46.30 16.03 25.99
N HIS A 46 -45.81 17.15 25.43
CA HIS A 46 -46.42 18.48 25.63
C HIS A 46 -47.68 18.74 24.80
N PHE A 47 -48.07 17.82 23.90
CA PHE A 47 -49.31 17.98 23.14
C PHE A 47 -50.48 17.38 23.92
N GLU A 48 -51.43 18.22 24.33
CA GLU A 48 -52.66 17.81 25.03
C GLU A 48 -53.51 16.78 24.27
N GLU A 49 -53.44 16.80 22.93
CA GLU A 49 -54.10 15.81 22.06
C GLU A 49 -53.15 15.30 20.97
N ILE A 50 -52.94 13.98 20.97
CA ILE A 50 -52.14 13.24 20.00
C ILE A 50 -52.99 12.96 18.76
N SER A 51 -52.70 13.64 17.64
CA SER A 51 -53.30 13.36 16.33
C SER A 51 -52.23 12.97 15.32
N LEU A 52 -52.61 12.14 14.34
CA LEU A 52 -51.70 11.66 13.28
C LEU A 52 -50.99 12.81 12.56
N SER A 53 -51.70 13.91 12.28
CA SER A 53 -51.13 15.09 11.61
C SER A 53 -50.06 15.81 12.45
N LYS A 54 -50.21 15.84 13.79
CA LYS A 54 -49.20 16.45 14.68
C LYS A 54 -47.95 15.58 14.76
N ILE A 55 -48.13 14.26 14.83
CA ILE A 55 -47.02 13.29 14.79
C ILE A 55 -46.21 13.46 13.49
N ILE A 56 -46.88 13.51 12.34
CA ILE A 56 -46.21 13.65 11.03
C ILE A 56 -45.41 14.95 10.97
N LYS A 57 -45.98 16.08 11.40
CA LYS A 57 -45.28 17.37 11.43
C LYS A 57 -44.06 17.36 12.36
N PHE A 58 -44.17 16.74 13.53
CA PHE A 58 -43.06 16.61 14.48
C PHE A 58 -41.93 15.76 13.91
N VAL A 59 -42.25 14.61 13.29
CA VAL A 59 -41.26 13.74 12.65
C VAL A 59 -40.55 14.49 11.53
N ILE A 60 -41.29 15.18 10.65
CA ILE A 60 -40.69 15.97 9.57
C ILE A 60 -39.75 17.06 10.11
N GLY A 61 -40.14 17.75 11.19
CA GLY A 61 -39.32 18.81 11.79
C GLY A 61 -38.09 18.31 12.55
N SER A 62 -38.16 17.14 13.19
CA SER A 62 -37.07 16.56 13.99
C SER A 62 -36.12 15.68 13.16
N PHE A 63 -36.56 15.17 12.01
CA PHE A 63 -35.77 14.28 11.16
C PHE A 63 -34.44 14.89 10.68
N PRO A 64 -34.34 16.17 10.28
CA PRO A 64 -33.05 16.77 9.90
C PRO A 64 -32.02 16.74 11.04
N PHE A 65 -32.44 16.94 12.29
CA PHE A 65 -31.56 16.86 13.45
C PHE A 65 -31.08 15.44 13.70
N PHE A 66 -31.96 14.45 13.52
CA PHE A 66 -31.59 13.04 13.60
C PHE A 66 -30.57 12.67 12.53
N ILE A 67 -30.76 13.11 11.29
CA ILE A 67 -29.82 12.87 10.19
C ILE A 67 -28.46 13.52 10.48
N PHE A 68 -28.44 14.75 10.99
CA PHE A 68 -27.20 15.43 11.38
C PHE A 68 -26.42 14.64 12.44
N LEU A 69 -27.10 14.18 13.49
CA LEU A 69 -26.50 13.36 14.53
C LEU A 69 -26.07 11.98 14.03
N TYR A 70 -26.81 11.40 13.09
CA TYR A 70 -26.46 10.12 12.50
C TYR A 70 -25.22 10.20 11.60
N LEU A 71 -25.01 11.34 10.93
CA LEU A 71 -23.80 11.59 10.14
C LEU A 71 -22.52 11.55 11.00
N GLU A 72 -22.55 12.08 12.24
CA GLU A 72 -21.44 11.93 13.21
C GLU A 72 -21.05 10.46 13.43
N VAL A 73 -22.06 9.59 13.60
CA VAL A 73 -21.85 8.16 13.85
C VAL A 73 -21.18 7.49 12.66
N ILE A 74 -21.64 7.83 11.46
CA ILE A 74 -21.08 7.29 10.21
C ILE A 74 -19.63 7.76 10.04
N LEU A 75 -19.36 9.06 10.20
CA LEU A 75 -18.03 9.64 10.02
C LEU A 75 -17.02 9.11 11.04
N GLY A 76 -17.42 9.04 12.31
CA GLY A 76 -16.57 8.53 13.40
C GLY A 76 -16.29 7.03 13.35
N SER A 77 -16.97 6.32 12.46
CA SER A 77 -16.77 4.90 12.24
C SER A 77 -16.26 4.56 10.85
N SER A 78 -15.80 5.59 10.12
CA SER A 78 -15.14 5.44 8.82
C SER A 78 -14.07 4.36 8.86
N LYS A 79 -13.97 3.58 7.79
CA LYS A 79 -12.95 2.57 7.60
C LYS A 79 -11.73 3.22 6.96
N GLU A 80 -10.55 2.93 7.47
CA GLU A 80 -9.28 3.37 6.90
C GLU A 80 -8.44 2.15 6.57
N ILE A 81 -7.77 2.20 5.43
CA ILE A 81 -6.88 1.15 4.97
C ILE A 81 -5.56 1.82 4.62
N LEU A 82 -4.49 1.34 5.22
CA LEU A 82 -3.13 1.65 4.83
C LEU A 82 -2.57 0.39 4.16
N VAL A 83 -2.13 0.50 2.92
CA VAL A 83 -1.49 -0.61 2.20
C VAL A 83 -0.08 -0.20 1.88
N ILE A 84 0.87 -1.06 2.17
CA ILE A 84 2.25 -0.92 1.70
C ILE A 84 2.47 -2.00 0.68
N LYS A 85 2.87 -1.56 -0.51
CA LYS A 85 3.14 -2.41 -1.65
C LYS A 85 4.40 -1.90 -2.32
N GLU A 86 5.43 -2.73 -2.36
CA GLU A 86 6.73 -2.36 -2.92
C GLU A 86 7.19 -1.02 -2.29
N ASN A 87 7.58 -0.04 -3.11
CA ASN A 87 8.05 1.27 -2.64
C ASN A 87 6.93 2.29 -2.35
N ASN A 88 5.66 1.87 -2.25
CA ASN A 88 4.51 2.77 -2.17
C ASN A 88 3.63 2.51 -0.93
N LEU A 89 3.27 3.61 -0.26
CA LEU A 89 2.28 3.68 0.80
C LEU A 89 0.95 4.21 0.23
N ILE A 90 -0.08 3.38 0.22
CA ILE A 90 -1.41 3.73 -0.27
C ILE A 90 -2.36 3.94 0.91
N LEU A 91 -2.84 5.17 1.07
CA LEU A 91 -3.81 5.56 2.08
C LEU A 91 -5.22 5.63 1.46
N LYS A 92 -6.14 4.76 1.91
CA LYS A 92 -7.54 4.77 1.50
C LYS A 92 -8.47 5.04 2.68
N LYS A 93 -9.44 5.93 2.50
CA LYS A 93 -10.47 6.24 3.49
C LYS A 93 -11.85 5.95 2.91
N TYR A 94 -12.70 5.33 3.73
CA TYR A 94 -14.01 4.87 3.34
C TYR A 94 -15.08 5.37 4.30
N ILE A 95 -16.22 5.77 3.74
CA ILE A 95 -17.46 5.98 4.47
C ILE A 95 -18.39 4.84 4.06
N LEU A 96 -18.80 4.01 5.02
CA LEU A 96 -19.53 2.76 4.75
C LEU A 96 -18.76 1.89 3.73
N PHE A 97 -19.25 1.80 2.49
CA PHE A 97 -18.63 1.09 1.37
C PHE A 97 -17.99 2.02 0.32
N PHE A 98 -18.22 3.33 0.42
CA PHE A 98 -17.73 4.31 -0.55
C PHE A 98 -16.30 4.79 -0.21
N CYS A 99 -15.37 4.64 -1.15
CA CYS A 99 -14.02 5.20 -1.03
C CYS A 99 -14.05 6.67 -1.44
N TYR A 100 -13.88 7.58 -0.50
CA TYR A 100 -13.90 9.03 -0.78
C TYR A 100 -12.50 9.63 -0.90
N TYR A 101 -11.47 8.89 -0.47
CA TYR A 101 -10.08 9.34 -0.51
C TYR A 101 -9.17 8.17 -0.77
N SER A 102 -8.32 8.30 -1.79
CA SER A 102 -7.25 7.37 -2.11
C SER A 102 -6.03 8.19 -2.52
N LYS A 103 -4.90 7.98 -1.85
CA LYS A 103 -3.64 8.65 -2.17
C LYS A 103 -2.49 7.66 -2.08
N THR A 104 -1.67 7.63 -3.11
CA THR A 104 -0.41 6.89 -3.15
C THR A 104 0.72 7.85 -2.79
N LEU A 105 1.60 7.41 -1.90
CA LEU A 105 2.76 8.14 -1.41
C LEU A 105 3.98 7.26 -1.66
N LYS A 106 5.00 7.78 -2.33
CA LYS A 106 6.27 7.05 -2.49
C LYS A 106 7.00 7.04 -1.15
N LEU A 107 7.57 5.90 -0.75
CA LEU A 107 8.27 5.77 0.53
C LEU A 107 9.49 6.69 0.61
N GLU A 108 10.16 6.95 -0.52
CA GLU A 108 11.30 7.87 -0.64
C GLU A 108 10.98 9.33 -0.30
N ASP A 109 9.73 9.74 -0.52
CA ASP A 109 9.28 11.11 -0.25
C ASP A 109 8.86 11.31 1.21
N ILE A 110 8.72 10.23 1.99
CA ILE A 110 8.33 10.31 3.40
C ILE A 110 9.52 10.76 4.23
N ARG A 111 9.42 11.97 4.79
CA ARG A 111 10.47 12.55 5.64
C ARG A 111 10.34 12.12 7.09
N GLU A 112 9.11 12.08 7.59
CA GLU A 112 8.84 11.85 9.00
C GLU A 112 7.47 11.19 9.17
N ILE A 113 7.42 10.18 10.04
CA ILE A 113 6.18 9.57 10.51
C ILE A 113 6.15 9.80 12.01
N TYR A 114 5.11 10.46 12.51
CA TYR A 114 5.02 10.77 13.92
C TYR A 114 3.60 10.62 14.46
N TYR A 115 3.54 10.37 15.76
CA TYR A 115 2.31 10.32 16.52
C TYR A 115 1.99 11.70 17.10
N GLU A 116 0.79 12.19 16.80
CA GLU A 116 0.24 13.41 17.37
C GLU A 116 -0.85 13.07 18.39
N LYS A 117 -0.67 13.54 19.63
CA LYS A 117 -1.73 13.45 20.65
C LYS A 117 -2.85 14.40 20.25
N ILE A 118 -4.02 13.84 19.97
CA ILE A 118 -5.22 14.62 19.66
C ILE A 118 -5.55 15.51 20.87
N PRO A 119 -5.48 16.85 20.75
CA PRO A 119 -5.74 17.75 21.87
C PRO A 119 -7.23 17.75 22.26
N CYS A 120 -8.09 17.38 21.32
CA CYS A 120 -9.54 17.48 21.40
C CYS A 120 -10.19 16.08 21.29
N LYS A 121 -10.12 15.27 22.35
CA LYS A 121 -10.67 13.89 22.32
C LYS A 121 -12.20 13.83 22.22
N ASP A 122 -12.90 14.85 22.70
CA ASP A 122 -14.35 14.82 22.92
C ASP A 122 -15.15 15.79 22.02
N TYR A 123 -14.49 16.43 21.05
CA TYR A 123 -15.19 17.32 20.12
C TYR A 123 -15.95 16.52 19.06
N PRO A 124 -17.14 16.98 18.62
CA PRO A 124 -17.89 16.32 17.56
C PRO A 124 -17.14 16.47 16.23
N ILE A 125 -17.13 15.40 15.43
CA ILE A 125 -16.31 15.29 14.22
C ILE A 125 -16.76 16.30 13.16
N LEU A 126 -18.04 16.66 13.13
CA LEU A 126 -18.60 17.62 12.19
C LEU A 126 -18.06 19.05 12.38
N PHE A 127 -17.49 19.37 13.56
CA PHE A 127 -16.92 20.68 13.83
C PHE A 127 -15.40 20.74 13.63
N PHE A 128 -14.74 19.61 13.35
CA PHE A 128 -13.30 19.54 13.19
C PHE A 128 -12.89 18.83 11.89
N PRO A 129 -11.84 19.29 11.22
CA PRO A 129 -11.22 18.53 10.13
C PRO A 129 -10.87 17.11 10.61
N ILE A 130 -11.42 16.11 9.93
CA ILE A 130 -11.25 14.68 10.29
C ILE A 130 -9.77 14.30 10.39
N ASP A 131 -8.92 14.92 9.58
CA ASP A 131 -7.48 14.68 9.56
C ASP A 131 -6.74 15.19 10.80
N LEU A 132 -7.29 16.16 11.55
CA LEU A 132 -6.73 16.60 12.85
C LEU A 132 -7.03 15.62 13.97
N LEU A 133 -8.11 14.83 13.84
CA LEU A 133 -8.53 13.84 14.83
C LEU A 133 -7.83 12.48 14.64
N LYS A 134 -6.82 12.43 13.78
CA LYS A 134 -6.02 11.24 13.51
C LYS A 134 -4.68 11.34 14.18
N ASN A 135 -4.17 10.19 14.60
CA ASN A 135 -3.00 10.08 15.45
C ASN A 135 -1.70 10.01 14.65
N ILE A 136 -1.67 9.25 13.56
CA ILE A 136 -0.44 9.06 12.76
C ILE A 136 -0.41 10.10 11.65
N LYS A 137 0.70 10.84 11.57
CA LYS A 137 0.96 11.86 10.55
C LYS A 137 2.17 11.47 9.73
N PHE A 138 2.05 11.61 8.41
CA PHE A 138 3.11 11.44 7.44
C PHE A 138 3.45 12.81 6.89
N ARG A 139 4.68 13.27 7.07
CA ARG A 139 5.21 14.44 6.37
C ARG A 139 5.88 13.95 5.10
N VAL A 140 5.30 14.31 3.96
CA VAL A 140 5.75 13.84 2.64
C VAL A 140 6.17 15.04 1.80
N LYS A 141 7.36 14.95 1.22
CA LYS A 141 7.83 15.92 0.24
C LYS A 141 6.93 15.86 -0.98
N GLU A 142 6.29 16.96 -1.34
CA GLU A 142 5.53 17.00 -2.59
C GLU A 142 6.26 17.80 -3.66
N ASN A 143 6.91 18.89 -3.26
CA ASN A 143 7.78 19.70 -4.12
C ASN A 143 9.10 19.97 -3.41
N GLU A 144 10.08 20.59 -4.09
CA GLU A 144 11.35 20.99 -3.49
C GLU A 144 11.18 21.93 -2.28
N PHE A 145 10.09 22.69 -2.26
CA PHE A 145 9.86 23.76 -1.29
C PHE A 145 8.74 23.48 -0.28
N GLU A 146 7.91 22.46 -0.50
CA GLU A 146 6.71 22.22 0.30
C GLU A 146 6.51 20.75 0.65
N ASP A 147 6.21 20.53 1.93
CA ASP A 147 5.81 19.24 2.47
C ASP A 147 4.30 19.22 2.70
N LYS A 148 3.64 18.14 2.28
CA LYS A 148 2.24 17.88 2.61
C LYS A 148 2.12 16.90 3.76
N MET A 149 1.12 17.15 4.60
CA MET A 149 0.76 16.25 5.69
C MET A 149 -0.38 15.33 5.28
N TYR A 150 -0.17 14.03 5.49
CA TYR A 150 -1.19 13.00 5.37
C TYR A 150 -1.45 12.38 6.74
N ALA A 151 -2.69 11.97 7.01
CA ALA A 151 -3.08 11.52 8.34
C ALA A 151 -3.88 10.21 8.31
N PHE A 152 -3.55 9.32 9.25
CA PHE A 152 -4.13 7.99 9.41
C PHE A 152 -4.39 7.68 10.89
N GLY A 153 -5.40 6.84 11.16
CA GLY A 153 -5.63 6.31 12.50
C GLY A 153 -6.43 7.25 13.39
N TYR A 154 -7.75 7.28 13.20
CA TYR A 154 -8.65 7.98 14.11
C TYR A 154 -8.68 7.34 15.50
N LYS A 155 -8.47 8.13 16.57
CA LYS A 155 -8.55 7.70 17.99
C LYS A 155 -7.82 6.38 18.30
N LEU A 156 -6.64 6.17 17.73
CA LEU A 156 -5.74 5.09 18.11
C LEU A 156 -5.15 5.34 19.50
N SER A 157 -4.87 4.25 20.22
CA SER A 157 -4.04 4.33 21.42
C SER A 157 -2.58 4.62 21.06
N GLU A 158 -1.81 5.12 22.03
CA GLU A 158 -0.38 5.37 21.87
C GLU A 158 0.38 4.08 21.53
N HIS A 159 -0.02 2.95 22.14
CA HIS A 159 0.53 1.64 21.86
C HIS A 159 0.25 1.17 20.43
N GLU A 160 -1.02 1.17 20.00
CA GLU A 160 -1.39 0.77 18.62
C GLU A 160 -0.71 1.67 17.58
N SER A 161 -0.58 2.97 17.88
CA SER A 161 0.10 3.90 16.97
C SER A 161 1.59 3.62 16.86
N ALA A 162 2.23 3.26 17.98
CA ALA A 162 3.65 2.90 18.02
C ALA A 162 3.91 1.59 17.26
N GLU A 163 3.08 0.57 17.44
CA GLU A 163 3.18 -0.69 16.67
C GLU A 163 3.12 -0.44 15.16
N ILE A 164 2.12 0.32 14.71
CA ILE A 164 1.94 0.66 13.28
C ILE A 164 3.13 1.47 12.76
N THR A 165 3.60 2.46 13.51
CA THR A 165 4.71 3.32 13.07
C THR A 165 6.01 2.51 12.99
N ASN A 166 6.28 1.67 13.98
CA ASN A 166 7.46 0.79 13.99
C ASN A 166 7.44 -0.19 12.82
N GLU A 167 6.29 -0.80 12.50
CA GLU A 167 6.14 -1.74 11.37
C GLU A 167 6.44 -1.04 10.03
N ILE A 168 5.99 0.22 9.87
CA ILE A 168 6.28 1.03 8.67
C ILE A 168 7.76 1.40 8.61
N GLU A 169 8.35 1.86 9.72
CA GLU A 169 9.76 2.21 9.77
C GLU A 169 10.69 1.02 9.52
N GLU A 170 10.35 -0.15 10.03
CA GLU A 170 11.11 -1.39 9.81
C GLU A 170 11.10 -1.78 8.33
N TYR A 171 9.94 -1.70 7.67
CA TYR A 171 9.83 -1.95 6.24
C TYR A 171 10.70 -0.98 5.41
N ILE A 172 10.62 0.32 5.71
CA ILE A 172 11.43 1.36 5.04
C ILE A 172 12.93 1.11 5.23
N LYS A 173 13.35 0.69 6.44
CA LYS A 173 14.77 0.38 6.72
C LYS A 173 15.26 -0.82 5.93
N VAL A 174 14.50 -1.92 5.90
CA VAL A 174 14.88 -3.13 5.14
C VAL A 174 15.04 -2.80 3.66
N GLU A 175 14.08 -2.09 3.07
CA GLU A 175 14.12 -1.73 1.66
C GLU A 175 15.30 -0.78 1.32
N ASN A 176 15.62 0.17 2.21
CA ASN A 176 16.77 1.05 2.04
C ASN A 176 18.11 0.29 2.14
N VAL A 177 18.23 -0.67 3.06
CA VAL A 177 19.44 -1.51 3.17
C VAL A 177 19.60 -2.37 1.91
N GLU A 178 18.52 -2.89 1.34
CA GLU A 178 18.58 -3.60 0.06
C GLU A 178 19.02 -2.69 -1.09
N LYS A 179 18.52 -1.46 -1.14
CA LYS A 179 18.96 -0.44 -2.13
C LYS A 179 20.42 -0.06 -1.97
N GLU A 180 20.89 0.16 -0.74
CA GLU A 180 22.30 0.48 -0.47
C GLU A 180 23.21 -0.70 -0.87
N ASN A 181 22.85 -1.93 -0.50
CA ASN A 181 23.57 -3.13 -0.93
C ASN A 181 23.63 -3.28 -2.46
N LEU A 182 22.55 -2.95 -3.16
CA LEU A 182 22.52 -2.90 -4.63
C LEU A 182 23.45 -1.80 -5.16
N SER A 183 23.44 -0.61 -4.55
CA SER A 183 24.28 0.53 -4.92
C SER A 183 25.79 0.22 -4.76
N GLU A 184 26.19 -0.42 -3.67
CA GLU A 184 27.57 -0.85 -3.45
C GLU A 184 27.99 -1.90 -4.49
N LYS A 185 27.06 -2.80 -4.87
CA LYS A 185 27.31 -3.81 -5.91
C LYS A 185 27.57 -3.24 -7.30
N TYR A 186 27.15 -2.02 -7.62
CA TYR A 186 27.56 -1.38 -8.89
C TYR A 186 29.08 -1.19 -8.99
N ASN A 187 29.78 -1.07 -7.86
CA ASN A 187 31.23 -0.87 -7.83
C ASN A 187 32.04 -2.18 -7.95
N TYR A 188 31.37 -3.33 -8.04
CA TYR A 188 32.03 -4.63 -8.13
C TYR A 188 32.49 -4.98 -9.56
N PRO A 189 33.51 -5.85 -9.70
CA PRO A 189 33.91 -6.40 -11.00
C PRO A 189 32.73 -7.05 -11.74
N LEU A 190 32.76 -7.01 -13.07
CA LEU A 190 31.68 -7.53 -13.95
C LEU A 190 31.26 -8.96 -13.63
N ASP A 191 32.20 -9.85 -13.32
CA ASP A 191 31.90 -11.26 -13.03
C ASP A 191 31.17 -11.44 -11.69
N GLU A 192 31.50 -10.65 -10.68
CA GLU A 192 30.82 -10.68 -9.38
C GLU A 192 29.41 -10.09 -9.46
N ARG A 193 29.24 -9.03 -10.25
CA ARG A 193 27.90 -8.47 -10.57
C ARG A 193 27.04 -9.49 -11.30
N TYR A 194 27.60 -10.18 -12.29
CA TYR A 194 26.89 -11.22 -13.04
C TYR A 194 26.45 -12.40 -12.15
N ASN A 195 27.32 -12.91 -11.29
CA ASN A 195 26.97 -13.99 -10.35
C ASN A 195 25.89 -13.57 -9.34
N TYR A 196 25.90 -12.30 -8.90
CA TYR A 196 24.86 -11.78 -8.04
C TYR A 196 23.51 -11.69 -8.77
N ILE A 197 23.51 -11.16 -10.00
CA ILE A 197 22.33 -11.05 -10.85
C ILE A 197 21.72 -12.44 -11.07
N LEU A 198 22.53 -13.45 -11.42
CA LEU A 198 22.07 -14.82 -11.60
C LEU A 198 21.41 -15.43 -10.34
N ASN A 199 21.96 -15.17 -9.16
CA ASN A 199 21.36 -15.64 -7.91
C ASN A 199 20.01 -14.95 -7.64
N LYS A 200 19.94 -13.63 -7.84
CA LYS A 200 18.71 -12.86 -7.67
C LYS A 200 17.61 -13.26 -8.65
N ILE A 201 17.96 -13.54 -9.90
CA ILE A 201 17.03 -14.08 -10.91
C ILE A 201 16.40 -15.40 -10.42
N LEU A 202 17.16 -16.26 -9.74
CA LEU A 202 16.62 -17.52 -9.23
C LEU A 202 15.83 -17.38 -7.92
N ASP A 203 16.08 -16.34 -7.14
CA ASP A 203 15.33 -16.07 -5.91
C ASP A 203 13.99 -15.38 -6.20
N GLU A 204 13.98 -14.43 -7.13
CA GLU A 204 12.83 -13.57 -7.40
C GLU A 204 12.10 -13.91 -8.70
N GLU A 205 12.71 -14.73 -9.55
CA GLU A 205 12.23 -15.09 -10.90
C GLU A 205 12.03 -13.89 -11.84
N LYS A 206 12.55 -12.70 -11.48
CA LYS A 206 12.51 -11.46 -12.26
C LYS A 206 13.83 -11.21 -12.98
N LEU A 207 13.78 -10.81 -14.25
CA LEU A 207 14.98 -10.68 -15.07
C LEU A 207 14.85 -9.61 -16.17
N PHE A 208 15.95 -8.92 -16.45
CA PHE A 208 16.04 -7.90 -17.50
C PHE A 208 17.04 -8.34 -18.55
N ILE A 209 16.62 -8.34 -19.81
CA ILE A 209 17.48 -8.73 -20.93
C ILE A 209 17.40 -7.68 -22.01
N SER A 210 18.55 -7.16 -22.42
CA SER A 210 18.66 -6.31 -23.61
C SER A 210 19.38 -7.09 -24.71
N GLU A 211 18.66 -7.32 -25.81
CA GLU A 211 19.21 -7.71 -27.12
C GLU A 211 19.29 -6.44 -27.98
N LYS A 212 20.25 -6.36 -28.92
CA LYS A 212 20.59 -5.17 -29.75
C LYS A 212 19.41 -4.32 -30.24
N ASP A 213 18.24 -4.93 -30.48
CA ASP A 213 17.03 -4.25 -30.95
C ASP A 213 15.77 -4.55 -30.10
N ASN A 214 15.84 -5.43 -29.09
CA ASN A 214 14.69 -5.86 -28.27
C ASN A 214 15.06 -5.93 -26.80
N ASN A 215 14.27 -5.29 -25.92
CA ASN A 215 14.43 -5.40 -24.48
C ASN A 215 13.27 -6.18 -23.87
N PHE A 216 13.58 -7.16 -23.02
CA PHE A 216 12.60 -7.99 -22.33
C PHE A 216 12.65 -7.73 -20.83
N ILE A 217 11.46 -7.61 -20.22
CA ILE A 217 11.27 -7.70 -18.78
C ILE A 217 10.57 -9.02 -18.52
N ILE A 218 11.22 -9.87 -17.74
CA ILE A 218 10.75 -11.21 -17.45
C ILE A 218 10.16 -11.23 -16.04
N ASN A 219 8.89 -11.61 -15.92
CA ASN A 219 8.11 -11.63 -14.66
C ASN A 219 8.10 -10.29 -13.88
N GLY A 220 8.40 -9.18 -14.54
CA GLY A 220 8.41 -7.83 -13.97
C GLY A 220 7.40 -6.91 -14.64
N ASP A 221 7.12 -5.76 -14.00
CA ASP A 221 6.22 -4.72 -14.50
C ASP A 221 7.03 -3.63 -15.19
N SER A 222 6.74 -3.37 -16.47
CA SER A 222 7.43 -2.35 -17.26
C SER A 222 7.22 -0.93 -16.77
N GLU A 223 6.14 -0.64 -16.04
CA GLU A 223 5.91 0.68 -15.43
C GLU A 223 6.86 0.95 -14.27
N ALA A 224 7.22 -0.07 -13.49
CA ALA A 224 8.14 0.07 -12.35
C ALA A 224 9.58 0.42 -12.78
N ILE A 225 9.93 0.11 -14.03
CA ILE A 225 11.29 0.18 -14.56
C ILE A 225 11.53 1.46 -15.36
N LYS A 226 10.47 2.08 -15.89
CA LYS A 226 10.54 3.36 -16.61
C LYS A 226 11.07 4.51 -15.75
N ASP A 227 10.92 4.43 -14.43
CA ASP A 227 11.41 5.46 -13.50
C ASP A 227 12.95 5.44 -13.35
N LEU A 228 13.63 4.34 -13.70
CA LEU A 228 15.09 4.22 -13.63
C LEU A 228 15.76 4.96 -14.81
N GLU A 229 16.82 5.73 -14.54
CA GLU A 229 17.49 6.57 -15.54
C GLU A 229 18.00 5.82 -16.78
N ILE A 230 18.38 4.54 -16.60
CA ILE A 230 18.99 3.70 -17.64
C ILE A 230 17.93 3.16 -18.61
N SER A 231 16.68 3.05 -18.14
CA SER A 231 15.55 2.47 -18.88
C SER A 231 14.49 3.49 -19.29
N LYS A 232 14.65 4.78 -18.95
CA LYS A 232 13.71 5.86 -19.32
C LYS A 232 13.38 5.92 -20.80
N ASP A 233 14.37 5.65 -21.65
CA ASP A 233 14.24 5.72 -23.12
C ASP A 233 14.09 4.33 -23.79
N MET A 234 13.98 3.26 -23.00
CA MET A 234 13.89 1.89 -23.50
C MET A 234 12.44 1.38 -23.45
N ASN A 235 11.97 0.82 -24.57
CA ASN A 235 10.72 0.06 -24.61
C ASN A 235 11.01 -1.39 -24.26
N PHE A 236 10.29 -1.93 -23.29
CA PHE A 236 10.40 -3.31 -22.86
C PHE A 236 9.13 -4.10 -23.18
N GLU A 237 9.32 -5.33 -23.61
CA GLU A 237 8.25 -6.32 -23.73
C GLU A 237 8.19 -7.18 -22.46
N GLU A 238 7.00 -7.27 -21.86
CA GLU A 238 6.76 -8.10 -20.68
C GLU A 238 6.51 -9.55 -21.10
N ILE A 239 7.28 -10.47 -20.51
CA ILE A 239 7.19 -11.90 -20.82
C ILE A 239 7.31 -12.74 -19.54
N ASP A 240 6.65 -13.89 -19.50
CA ASP A 240 6.82 -14.84 -18.40
C ASP A 240 8.15 -15.61 -18.54
N PHE A 241 8.81 -15.93 -17.42
CA PHE A 241 10.09 -16.66 -17.43
C PHE A 241 10.02 -18.00 -18.14
N TYR A 242 8.95 -18.77 -17.95
CA TYR A 242 8.77 -20.05 -18.63
C TYR A 242 8.64 -19.87 -20.14
N VAL A 243 7.86 -18.87 -20.56
CA VAL A 243 7.69 -18.53 -21.98
C VAL A 243 9.02 -18.09 -22.58
N PHE A 244 9.78 -17.26 -21.86
CA PHE A 244 11.11 -16.82 -22.27
C PHE A 244 12.08 -18.00 -22.42
N TYR A 245 12.13 -18.89 -21.43
CA TYR A 245 13.03 -20.05 -21.43
C TYR A 245 12.76 -21.00 -22.61
N VAL A 246 11.49 -21.27 -22.91
CA VAL A 246 11.09 -22.19 -23.98
C VAL A 246 11.29 -21.56 -25.36
N ASN A 247 10.94 -20.28 -25.52
CA ASN A 247 10.94 -19.62 -26.83
C ASN A 247 12.28 -19.01 -27.23
N TYR A 248 13.15 -18.67 -26.27
CA TYR A 248 14.45 -18.04 -26.54
C TYR A 248 15.61 -18.93 -26.09
N LEU A 249 15.74 -19.25 -24.79
CA LEU A 249 16.89 -19.99 -24.28
C LEU A 249 16.98 -21.44 -24.80
N SER A 250 15.85 -22.07 -25.09
CA SER A 250 15.80 -23.48 -25.51
C SER A 250 15.98 -23.68 -27.02
N LYS A 251 15.97 -22.60 -27.81
CA LYS A 251 15.98 -22.66 -29.27
C LYS A 251 17.40 -22.51 -29.81
N LYS A 252 17.79 -23.43 -30.69
CA LYS A 252 19.11 -23.43 -31.35
C LYS A 252 19.41 -22.16 -32.15
N GLU A 253 18.36 -21.53 -32.70
CA GLU A 253 18.49 -20.31 -33.49
C GLU A 253 18.98 -19.11 -32.66
N TYR A 254 18.80 -19.12 -31.33
CA TYR A 254 19.23 -18.04 -30.45
C TYR A 254 20.54 -18.33 -29.70
N GLU A 255 21.08 -19.55 -29.73
CA GLU A 255 22.23 -19.98 -28.90
C GLU A 255 23.45 -19.05 -29.01
N ASN A 256 23.76 -18.56 -30.21
CA ASN A 256 24.93 -17.72 -30.48
C ASN A 256 24.65 -16.21 -30.34
N LYS A 257 23.41 -15.82 -30.06
CA LYS A 257 23.06 -14.42 -29.84
C LYS A 257 23.63 -13.95 -28.51
N LYS A 258 24.17 -12.74 -28.52
CA LYS A 258 24.69 -12.08 -27.32
C LYS A 258 23.60 -11.20 -26.73
N VAL A 259 23.46 -11.27 -25.41
CA VAL A 259 22.52 -10.47 -24.64
C VAL A 259 23.23 -9.85 -23.46
N LEU A 260 22.79 -8.63 -23.11
CA LEU A 260 23.18 -7.99 -21.86
C LEU A 260 22.18 -8.40 -20.79
N VAL A 261 22.67 -9.05 -19.75
CA VAL A 261 21.85 -9.50 -18.61
C VAL A 261 21.95 -8.46 -17.51
N GLY A 262 20.80 -7.98 -17.01
CA GLY A 262 20.74 -6.98 -15.95
C GLY A 262 19.69 -7.31 -14.88
N TYR A 263 19.76 -6.57 -13.77
CA TYR A 263 18.77 -6.65 -12.68
C TYR A 263 18.62 -5.30 -11.97
N ASN A 264 17.39 -4.78 -11.89
CA ASN A 264 17.05 -3.51 -11.23
C ASN A 264 17.98 -2.33 -11.61
N GLY A 265 18.26 -2.18 -12.90
CA GLY A 265 19.16 -1.13 -13.43
C GLY A 265 20.65 -1.46 -13.36
N ILE A 266 21.06 -2.56 -12.71
CA ILE A 266 22.46 -3.01 -12.74
C ILE A 266 22.70 -3.70 -14.08
N ASP A 267 23.42 -3.04 -14.98
CA ASP A 267 23.99 -3.67 -16.17
C ASP A 267 25.00 -4.74 -15.73
N GLY A 268 24.69 -5.99 -16.04
CA GLY A 268 25.59 -7.12 -15.80
C GLY A 268 26.56 -7.30 -16.95
N LYS A 269 26.68 -8.54 -17.42
CA LYS A 269 27.69 -8.97 -18.39
C LYS A 269 27.02 -9.33 -19.71
N GLU A 270 27.66 -8.97 -20.83
CA GLU A 270 27.29 -9.47 -22.14
C GLU A 270 27.65 -10.97 -22.22
N VAL A 271 26.65 -11.82 -22.42
CA VAL A 271 26.81 -13.28 -22.49
C VAL A 271 26.07 -13.85 -23.69
N THR A 272 26.49 -15.00 -24.19
CA THR A 272 25.72 -15.72 -25.21
C THR A 272 24.51 -16.39 -24.56
N MET A 273 23.40 -16.51 -25.27
CA MET A 273 22.21 -17.24 -24.78
C MET A 273 22.54 -18.67 -24.36
N SER A 274 23.45 -19.33 -25.07
CA SER A 274 23.95 -20.67 -24.68
C SER A 274 24.63 -20.67 -23.31
N LYS A 275 25.50 -19.68 -23.06
CA LYS A 275 26.23 -19.58 -21.79
C LYS A 275 25.28 -19.19 -20.66
N PHE A 276 24.38 -18.25 -20.92
CA PHE A 276 23.38 -17.82 -19.96
C PHE A 276 22.44 -18.97 -19.55
N LYS A 277 22.01 -19.80 -20.51
CA LYS A 277 21.22 -21.01 -20.24
C LYS A 277 21.99 -22.01 -19.36
N GLU A 278 23.27 -22.23 -19.65
CA GLU A 278 24.13 -23.11 -18.84
C GLU A 278 24.23 -22.59 -17.40
N ASP A 279 24.53 -21.31 -17.22
CA ASP A 279 24.71 -20.69 -15.91
C ASP A 279 23.40 -20.71 -15.08
N ILE A 280 22.24 -20.46 -15.69
CA ILE A 280 20.92 -20.59 -15.04
C ILE A 280 20.69 -22.04 -14.59
N ASN A 281 20.95 -23.01 -15.48
CA ASN A 281 20.73 -24.42 -15.16
C ASN A 281 21.68 -24.88 -14.06
N GLU A 282 22.96 -24.47 -14.09
CA GLU A 282 23.95 -24.82 -13.08
C GLU A 282 23.54 -24.34 -11.69
N ILE A 283 23.11 -23.09 -11.54
CA ILE A 283 22.71 -22.55 -10.22
C ILE A 283 21.37 -23.16 -9.77
N ARG A 284 20.43 -23.42 -10.69
CA ARG A 284 19.18 -24.13 -10.36
C ARG A 284 19.48 -25.54 -9.85
N ASP A 285 20.32 -26.27 -10.56
CA ASP A 285 20.64 -27.66 -10.26
C ASP A 285 21.48 -27.75 -8.97
N SER A 286 22.37 -26.78 -8.72
CA SER A 286 23.11 -26.66 -7.44
C SER A 286 22.17 -26.39 -6.26
N ARG A 287 21.13 -25.57 -6.45
CA ARG A 287 20.12 -25.32 -5.39
C ARG A 287 19.20 -26.51 -5.15
N SER A 288 18.92 -27.33 -6.17
CA SER A 288 18.15 -28.57 -6.00
C SER A 288 18.91 -29.63 -5.21
N THR A 289 20.24 -29.65 -5.29
CA THR A 289 21.08 -30.62 -4.57
C THR A 289 21.15 -30.34 -3.07
N PHE A 290 20.93 -29.10 -2.63
CA PHE A 290 20.82 -28.74 -1.21
C PHE A 290 19.42 -28.97 -0.60
N LYS A 291 18.43 -29.42 -1.39
CA LYS A 291 17.06 -29.74 -0.93
C LYS A 291 16.81 -31.24 -0.71
N ASN A 292 17.83 -32.10 -0.84
CA ASN A 292 17.76 -33.54 -0.53
C ASN A 292 18.45 -33.88 0.79
#